data_AF-A0A969M3V1-F1
#
_entry.id   AF-A0A969M3V1-F1
#
_cell.length_a   1.000
_cell.length_b   1.000
_cell.length_c   1.000
_cell.angle_alpha   90.00
_cell.angle_beta   90.00
_cell.angle_gamma   90.00
#
_symmetry.space_group_name_H-M   'P 1'
#
loop_
_entity.id
_entity.type
_entity.pdbx_description
1 polymer ?
#
loop_
_entity_poly.entity_id
_entity_poly.type
_entity_poly.pdbx_seq_one_letter_code
_entity_poly.pdbx_strand_id
1 'polypeptide(L)'
;AALVAVSTALVGPVAFFGLLVVALGERLTQSRRHAILLPAAALVAIVVLVGGQTILQHALGGASTLGVVIEFVGGLVFLAMLLHGVRR
;
A
#
# COMPACT_ATOMS: atom_id res chain seq x y z
N ALA A 1 9.43 -11.75 -10.15
CA ALA A 1 9.34 -10.76 -11.25
C ALA A 1 8.01 -10.83 -11.98
N ALA A 2 7.58 -12.02 -12.45
CA ALA A 2 6.34 -12.18 -13.22
C ALA A 2 5.09 -11.55 -12.56
N LEU A 3 4.89 -11.77 -11.25
CA LEU A 3 3.74 -11.21 -10.53
C LEU A 3 3.69 -9.67 -10.58
N VAL A 4 4.81 -9.02 -10.31
CA VAL A 4 4.91 -7.55 -10.34
C VAL A 4 4.72 -7.04 -11.76
N ALA A 5 5.34 -7.68 -12.76
CA ALA A 5 5.24 -7.27 -14.15
C ALA A 5 3.79 -7.32 -14.67
N VAL A 6 3.07 -8.41 -14.39
CA VAL A 6 1.67 -8.58 -14.80
C VAL A 6 0.77 -7.55 -14.11
N SER A 7 0.92 -7.34 -12.80
CA SER A 7 0.13 -6.34 -12.07
C SER A 7 0.39 -4.91 -12.55
N THR A 8 1.66 -4.54 -12.80
CA THR A 8 2.03 -3.21 -13.30
C THR A 8 1.49 -2.96 -14.71
N ALA A 9 1.47 -3.98 -15.57
CA ALA A 9 0.90 -3.83 -16.91
C ALA A 9 -0.63 -3.60 -16.88
N LEU A 10 -1.33 -4.14 -15.88
CA LEU A 10 -2.79 -4.06 -15.76
C LEU A 10 -3.28 -2.79 -15.05
N VAL A 11 -2.58 -2.37 -13.99
CA VAL A 11 -3.03 -1.29 -13.11
C VAL A 11 -2.17 -0.03 -13.24
N GLY A 12 -1.01 -0.14 -13.88
CA GLY A 12 0.03 0.87 -13.87
C GLY A 12 1.02 0.70 -12.70
N PRO A 13 2.11 1.47 -12.68
CA PRO A 13 3.13 1.38 -11.65
C PRO A 13 2.62 1.93 -10.31
N VAL A 14 2.80 1.17 -9.22
CA VAL A 14 2.46 1.58 -7.85
C VAL A 14 3.62 1.21 -6.91
N ALA A 15 4.56 2.12 -6.73
CA ALA A 15 5.83 1.87 -6.06
C ALA A 15 5.71 1.87 -4.53
N PHE A 16 4.97 2.82 -3.94
CA PHE A 16 4.88 2.94 -2.48
C PHE A 16 3.89 1.97 -1.84
N PHE A 17 3.00 1.36 -2.64
CA PHE A 17 2.00 0.43 -2.13
C PHE A 17 2.60 -0.76 -1.38
N GLY A 18 3.65 -1.37 -1.93
CA GLY A 18 4.31 -2.51 -1.29
C GLY A 18 4.88 -2.16 0.08
N LEU A 19 5.50 -0.98 0.21
CA LEU A 19 6.03 -0.47 1.48
C LEU A 19 4.91 -0.21 2.49
N LEU A 20 3.81 0.41 2.05
CA LEU A 20 2.65 0.71 2.90
C LEU A 20 2.02 -0.57 3.46
N VAL A 21 1.74 -1.55 2.59
CA VAL A 21 1.09 -2.80 2.98
C VAL A 21 1.96 -3.63 3.91
N VAL A 22 3.26 -3.72 3.64
CA VAL A 22 4.20 -4.44 4.52
C VAL A 22 4.29 -3.75 5.89
N ALA A 23 4.36 -2.43 5.93
CA ALA A 23 4.40 -1.68 7.18
C ALA A 23 3.11 -1.85 8.01
N LEU A 24 1.94 -1.87 7.36
CA LEU A 24 0.67 -2.18 8.02
C LEU A 24 0.59 -3.63 8.49
N GLY A 25 1.03 -4.59 7.67
CA GLY A 25 1.07 -6.01 8.02
C GLY A 25 1.96 -6.32 9.22
N GLU A 26 3.14 -5.68 9.30
CA GLU A 26 4.02 -5.71 10.48
C GLU A 26 3.30 -5.16 11.72
N ARG A 27 2.65 -3.99 11.60
CA ARG A 27 1.93 -3.37 12.72
C ARG A 27 0.74 -4.21 13.20
N LEU A 28 0.05 -4.91 12.30
CA LEU A 28 -1.09 -5.75 12.66
C LEU A 28 -0.67 -7.07 13.30
N THR A 29 0.38 -7.71 12.78
CA THR A 29 0.83 -9.01 13.27
C THR A 29 1.82 -8.93 14.43
N GLN A 30 2.41 -7.75 14.67
CA GLN A 30 3.47 -7.50 15.67
C GLN A 30 4.63 -8.52 15.58
N SER A 31 4.83 -9.14 14.41
CA SER A 31 5.71 -10.28 14.22
C SER A 31 6.46 -10.15 12.90
N ARG A 32 7.79 -10.26 12.98
CA ARG A 32 8.69 -10.22 11.81
C ARG A 32 8.82 -11.55 11.08
N ARG A 33 8.07 -12.58 11.49
CA ARG A 33 8.11 -13.88 10.83
C ARG A 33 7.45 -13.77 9.46
N HIS A 34 8.23 -13.88 8.39
CA HIS A 34 7.75 -13.82 7.00
C HIS A 34 6.61 -14.80 6.70
N ALA A 35 6.58 -15.96 7.37
CA ALA A 35 5.49 -16.93 7.23
C ALA A 35 4.11 -16.38 7.63
N ILE A 36 4.06 -15.44 8.59
CA ILE A 36 2.81 -14.81 9.07
C ILE A 36 2.59 -13.47 8.35
N LEU A 37 3.68 -12.75 8.10
CA LEU A 37 3.63 -11.43 7.49
C LEU A 37 3.19 -11.44 6.04
N LEU A 38 3.65 -12.41 5.23
CA LEU A 38 3.27 -12.51 3.82
C LEU A 38 1.75 -12.65 3.62
N PRO A 39 1.04 -13.59 4.28
CA PRO A 39 -0.41 -13.69 4.16
C PRO A 39 -1.13 -12.48 4.76
N ALA A 40 -0.65 -11.93 5.89
CA ALA A 40 -1.24 -10.74 6.48
C ALA A 40 -1.12 -9.52 5.55
N ALA A 41 0.05 -9.30 4.95
CA ALA A 41 0.27 -8.25 3.96
C ALA A 41 -0.63 -8.44 2.73
N ALA A 42 -0.79 -9.67 2.22
CA ALA A 42 -1.70 -9.94 1.11
C ALA A 42 -3.15 -9.58 1.44
N LEU A 43 -3.64 -9.92 2.65
CA LEU A 43 -4.98 -9.57 3.10
C LEU A 43 -5.16 -8.05 3.24
N VAL A 44 -4.17 -7.36 3.83
CA VAL A 44 -4.18 -5.90 3.94
C VAL A 44 -4.20 -5.27 2.55
N ALA A 45 -3.41 -5.76 1.60
CA ALA A 45 -3.42 -5.26 0.22
C ALA A 45 -4.81 -5.37 -0.41
N ILE A 46 -5.48 -6.51 -0.28
CA ILE A 46 -6.84 -6.72 -0.81
C ILE A 46 -7.81 -5.73 -0.19
N VAL A 47 -7.81 -5.59 1.14
CA VAL A 47 -8.70 -4.66 1.86
C VAL A 47 -8.45 -3.21 1.44
N VAL A 48 -7.18 -2.79 1.33
CA VAL A 48 -6.83 -1.42 0.93
C VAL A 48 -7.21 -1.14 -0.51
N LEU A 49 -6.96 -2.07 -1.44
CA LEU A 49 -7.29 -1.88 -2.87
C LEU A 49 -8.80 -1.89 -3.09
N VAL A 50 -9.51 -2.89 -2.56
CA VAL A 50 -10.97 -3.01 -2.75
C VAL A 50 -11.70 -1.91 -2.00
N GLY A 51 -11.35 -1.69 -0.73
CA GLY A 51 -11.95 -0.64 0.10
C GLY A 51 -11.67 0.75 -0.45
N GLY A 52 -10.40 1.03 -0.78
CA GLY A 52 -10.00 2.30 -1.37
C GLY A 52 -10.73 2.56 -2.68
N GLN A 53 -10.84 1.56 -3.55
CA GLN A 53 -11.46 1.73 -4.86
C GLN A 53 -12.96 1.99 -4.69
N THR A 54 -13.61 1.22 -3.82
CA THR A 54 -15.04 1.38 -3.54
C THR A 54 -15.36 2.77 -2.99
N ILE A 55 -14.56 3.26 -2.02
CA ILE A 55 -14.72 4.60 -1.44
C ILE A 55 -14.48 5.66 -2.51
N LEU A 56 -13.43 5.55 -3.31
CA LEU A 56 -13.10 6.54 -4.33
C LEU A 56 -14.19 6.62 -5.43
N GLN A 57 -14.74 5.47 -5.80
CA GLN A 57 -15.84 5.39 -6.76
C GLN A 57 -17.15 5.96 -6.20
N HIS A 58 -17.54 5.58 -4.98
CA HIS A 58 -18.85 5.93 -4.42
C HIS A 58 -18.87 7.31 -3.73
N ALA A 59 -17.79 7.72 -3.08
CA ALA A 59 -17.74 8.98 -2.32
C ALA A 59 -17.16 10.15 -3.14
N LEU A 60 -16.31 9.89 -4.14
CA LEU A 60 -15.67 10.94 -4.96
C LEU A 60 -16.11 10.94 -6.44
N GLY A 61 -17.10 10.12 -6.81
CA GLY A 61 -17.70 10.15 -8.16
C GLY A 61 -16.74 9.71 -9.28
N GLY A 62 -15.67 8.97 -8.97
CA GLY A 62 -14.76 8.38 -9.96
C GLY A 62 -13.73 9.33 -10.59
N ALA A 63 -13.57 10.55 -10.07
CA ALA A 63 -12.65 11.54 -10.64
C ALA A 63 -11.16 11.26 -10.36
N SER A 64 -10.84 10.42 -9.36
CA SER A 64 -9.46 10.17 -8.91
C SER A 64 -9.05 8.72 -9.13
N THR A 65 -7.78 8.51 -9.52
CA THR A 65 -7.18 7.18 -9.63
C THR A 65 -6.63 6.75 -8.27
N LEU A 66 -7.04 5.58 -7.81
CA LEU A 66 -6.62 5.03 -6.52
C LEU A 66 -5.09 4.95 -6.38
N GLY A 67 -4.38 4.70 -7.47
CA GLY A 67 -2.92 4.72 -7.50
C GLY A 67 -2.34 6.06 -7.03
N VAL A 68 -2.90 7.20 -7.47
CA VAL A 68 -2.43 8.53 -7.06
C VAL A 68 -2.60 8.75 -5.56
N VAL A 69 -3.72 8.30 -4.99
CA VAL A 69 -3.97 8.40 -3.54
C VAL A 69 -2.97 7.55 -2.77
N ILE A 70 -2.72 6.33 -3.22
CA ILE A 70 -1.76 5.42 -2.57
C ILE A 70 -0.33 5.96 -2.65
N GLU A 71 0.10 6.47 -3.81
CA GLU A 71 1.42 7.06 -3.99
C GLU A 71 1.58 8.31 -3.11
N PHE A 72 0.55 9.14 -3.01
CA PHE A 72 0.57 10.33 -2.16
C PHE A 72 0.66 9.98 -0.66
N VAL A 73 -0.19 9.08 -0.18
CA VAL A 73 -0.18 8.64 1.24
C VAL A 73 1.10 7.89 1.57
N GLY A 74 1.53 6.97 0.70
CA GLY A 74 2.76 6.21 0.86
C GLY A 74 4.00 7.12 0.87
N GLY A 75 4.05 8.10 -0.03
CA GLY A 75 5.09 9.12 -0.05
C GLY A 75 5.10 10.00 1.20
N LEU A 76 3.93 10.40 1.70
CA LEU A 76 3.82 11.17 2.95
C LEU A 76 4.27 10.37 4.17
N VAL A 77 3.86 9.10 4.27
CA VAL A 77 4.30 8.19 5.34
C VAL A 77 5.81 7.97 5.27
N PHE A 78 6.35 7.75 4.06
CA PHE A 78 7.78 7.60 3.84
C PHE A 78 8.54 8.86 4.26
N LEU A 79 8.09 10.04 3.83
CA LEU A 79 8.69 11.32 4.20
C LEU A 79 8.62 11.56 5.72
N ALA A 80 7.50 11.25 6.36
CA ALA A 80 7.35 11.34 7.80
C ALA A 80 8.31 10.39 8.54
N MET A 81 8.48 9.16 8.05
CA MET A 81 9.40 8.19 8.62
C MET A 81 10.86 8.63 8.44
N LEU A 82 11.20 9.20 7.28
CA LEU A 82 12.52 9.76 7.00
C LEU A 82 12.83 10.95 7.93
N LEU A 83 11.91 11.91 8.07
CA LEU A 83 12.08 13.06 8.97
C LEU A 83 12.24 12.64 10.43
N HIS A 84 11.53 11.60 10.88
CA HIS A 84 11.68 11.05 12.23
C HIS A 84 12.96 10.23 12.39
N GLY A 85 13.38 9.50 11.36
CA GLY A 85 14.61 8.70 11.36
C GLY A 85 15.89 9.52 11.33
N VAL A 86 15.88 10.68 10.66
CA VAL A 86 17.02 11.63 10.57
C VAL A 86 17.33 12.32 11.91
N ARG A 87 16.40 12.30 12.86
CA ARG A 87 16.59 12.85 14.21
C ARG A 87 17.34 11.93 15.19
N ARG A 88 17.92 10.82 14.71
CA ARG A 88 18.76 9.92 15.52
C ARG A 88 20.17 9.81 14.96
#